data_AF-A0A0W8F297-F1
#
_entry.id   AF-A0A0W8F297-F1
#
_cell.length_a   1.000
_cell.length_b   1.000
_cell.length_c   1.000
_cell.angle_alpha   90.00
_cell.angle_beta   90.00
_cell.angle_gamma   90.00
#
_symmetry.space_group_name_H-M   'P 1'
#
loop_
_entity.id
_entity.type
_entity.pdbx_description
1 polymer ?
#
loop_
_entity_poly.entity_id
_entity_poly.type
_entity_poly.pdbx_seq_one_letter_code
_entity_poly.pdbx_strand_id
1 'polypeptide(L)'
;MGIRYFQGEKIRYEHEYQQIREIVELLRPEFEKEPVYVLTNILVANKQIDCVLLTRSGPLILELKAFSGEVHGHENGGWEVVTRDGPIPIPNLFTQAKSQRQDFIDRLIPIYREHLPHISQNSLRKIGAWVYFSQGSTYPDGQIDLRRVKWFRVITADTLLDAMRFPESGYSLRIQDMDAIVAGLHLQEYAFGTDQPVSPASPDREPRFRVSRRGVVAISLIAVILCVIAILLLVPDVREAIVSGTNSIVLLLGGLLSEGSRDLIKSGSTPDDSRDGVMYLNRIRIAAGVAPVSFHDRAYQVALWRAGDMAEFRYLDYTNPVTGSSAEMVKTTYGFLPDEVLIETAYGQWSGYRLGIERNAIDAWVSDHGNRALLLSNVSGGAIACTHGYCSFIGVAPAGAPGPAEPILVEEDDSAAPR
;
A
#
# COMPACT_ATOMS: atom_id res chain seq x y z
N MET A 1 -14.45 27.91 -2.14
CA MET A 1 -13.32 27.01 -1.81
C MET A 1 -13.37 25.94 -2.86
N GLY A 2 -12.32 25.79 -3.64
CA GLY A 2 -12.30 24.90 -4.79
C GLY A 2 -11.72 23.52 -4.50
N ILE A 3 -11.38 22.82 -5.57
CA ILE A 3 -10.77 21.49 -5.56
C ILE A 3 -9.32 21.59 -5.10
N ARG A 4 -8.91 20.72 -4.17
CA ARG A 4 -7.51 20.53 -3.72
C ARG A 4 -7.02 19.15 -4.13
N TYR A 5 -5.72 19.01 -4.39
CA TYR A 5 -5.15 17.80 -4.96
C TYR A 5 -4.07 17.25 -4.05
N PHE A 6 -4.17 15.96 -3.74
CA PHE A 6 -3.23 15.28 -2.88
C PHE A 6 -2.76 13.99 -3.54
N GLN A 7 -1.47 13.69 -3.41
CA GLN A 7 -0.87 12.50 -3.98
C GLN A 7 -0.16 11.69 -2.89
N GLY A 8 -0.23 10.38 -3.01
CA GLY A 8 0.67 9.45 -2.32
C GLY A 8 2.01 9.40 -3.04
N GLU A 9 2.31 8.28 -3.67
CA GLU A 9 3.46 8.17 -4.58
C GLU A 9 3.19 8.92 -5.91
N LYS A 10 4.25 9.25 -6.67
CA LYS A 10 4.09 9.95 -7.96
C LYS A 10 3.28 9.11 -8.95
N ILE A 11 2.40 9.76 -9.72
CA ILE A 11 1.64 9.13 -10.81
C ILE A 11 2.65 8.56 -11.82
N ARG A 12 2.63 7.24 -12.03
CA ARG A 12 3.58 6.56 -12.91
C ARG A 12 3.09 6.46 -14.35
N TYR A 13 1.81 6.75 -14.63
CA TYR A 13 1.20 6.48 -15.95
C TYR A 13 0.40 7.66 -16.53
N GLU A 14 0.66 7.98 -17.80
CA GLU A 14 0.04 9.11 -18.52
C GLU A 14 -1.48 8.97 -18.69
N HIS A 15 -1.99 7.75 -18.89
CA HIS A 15 -3.42 7.51 -19.08
C HIS A 15 -4.23 7.74 -17.79
N GLU A 16 -3.68 7.44 -16.61
CA GLU A 16 -4.29 7.77 -15.32
C GLU A 16 -4.40 9.28 -15.14
N TYR A 17 -3.34 10.01 -15.49
CA TYR A 17 -3.32 11.48 -15.45
C TYR A 17 -4.39 12.10 -16.36
N GLN A 18 -4.56 11.57 -17.58
CA GLN A 18 -5.60 12.04 -18.50
C GLN A 18 -7.02 11.82 -17.95
N GLN A 19 -7.29 10.66 -17.34
CA GLN A 19 -8.59 10.39 -16.72
C GLN A 19 -8.84 11.26 -15.48
N ILE A 20 -7.81 11.48 -14.65
CA ILE A 20 -7.93 12.39 -13.51
C ILE A 20 -8.22 13.81 -14.01
N ARG A 21 -7.57 14.27 -15.09
CA ARG A 21 -7.83 15.58 -15.69
C ARG A 21 -9.28 15.70 -16.18
N GLU A 22 -9.78 14.69 -16.87
CA GLU A 22 -11.18 14.62 -17.31
C GLU A 22 -12.15 14.73 -16.12
N ILE A 23 -11.93 13.94 -15.06
CA ILE A 23 -12.73 14.00 -13.83
C ILE A 23 -12.69 15.39 -13.21
N VAL A 24 -11.53 16.01 -13.12
CA VAL A 24 -11.34 17.34 -12.54
C VAL A 24 -12.04 18.43 -13.35
N GLU A 25 -12.01 18.33 -14.68
CA GLU A 25 -12.73 19.23 -15.58
C GLU A 25 -14.24 19.12 -15.40
N LEU A 26 -14.77 17.91 -15.19
CA LEU A 26 -16.18 17.69 -14.88
C LEU A 26 -16.58 18.25 -13.50
N LEU A 27 -15.72 18.11 -12.48
CA LEU A 27 -16.03 18.55 -11.12
C LEU A 27 -15.96 20.08 -10.96
N ARG A 28 -15.11 20.77 -11.74
CA ARG A 28 -14.78 22.18 -11.53
C ARG A 28 -16.00 23.12 -11.58
N PRO A 29 -16.94 23.01 -12.55
CA PRO A 29 -18.11 23.88 -12.60
C PRO A 29 -19.06 23.68 -11.41
N GLU A 30 -19.21 22.44 -10.95
CA GLU A 30 -20.21 22.08 -9.94
C GLU A 30 -19.73 22.32 -8.51
N PHE A 31 -18.41 22.16 -8.26
CA PHE A 31 -17.81 22.20 -6.92
C PHE A 31 -16.92 23.43 -6.67
N GLU A 32 -17.07 24.53 -7.42
CA GLU A 32 -16.26 25.75 -7.24
C GLU A 32 -16.31 26.33 -5.80
N LYS A 33 -17.46 26.14 -5.14
CA LYS A 33 -17.73 26.68 -3.80
C LYS A 33 -17.62 25.64 -2.69
N GLU A 34 -17.50 24.36 -3.04
CA GLU A 34 -17.49 23.24 -2.09
C GLU A 34 -16.12 22.59 -2.02
N PRO A 35 -15.63 22.26 -0.80
CA PRO A 35 -14.35 21.58 -0.68
C PRO A 35 -14.46 20.14 -1.19
N VAL A 36 -13.70 19.85 -2.24
CA VAL A 36 -13.47 18.49 -2.76
C VAL A 36 -11.96 18.25 -2.78
N TYR A 37 -11.51 17.18 -2.15
CA TYR A 37 -10.11 16.77 -2.24
C TYR A 37 -10.02 15.60 -3.20
N VAL A 38 -9.20 15.75 -4.24
CA VAL A 38 -8.87 14.68 -5.17
C VAL A 38 -7.60 14.02 -4.66
N LEU A 39 -7.73 12.81 -4.15
CA LEU A 39 -6.64 12.02 -3.60
C LEU A 39 -6.22 11.00 -4.66
N THR A 40 -4.93 10.96 -4.98
CA THR A 40 -4.39 10.11 -6.04
C THR A 40 -3.31 9.19 -5.47
N ASN A 41 -3.18 8.00 -6.06
CA ASN A 41 -2.15 7.01 -5.72
C ASN A 41 -2.14 6.63 -4.23
N ILE A 42 -3.31 6.31 -3.70
CA ILE A 42 -3.42 5.88 -2.31
C ILE A 42 -3.02 4.41 -2.23
N LEU A 43 -1.91 4.14 -1.55
CA LEU A 43 -1.48 2.78 -1.28
C LEU A 43 -2.34 2.13 -0.19
N VAL A 44 -2.90 0.96 -0.49
CA VAL A 44 -3.62 0.10 0.45
C VAL A 44 -2.97 -1.29 0.48
N ALA A 45 -3.44 -2.18 1.37
CA ALA A 45 -2.73 -3.40 1.74
C ALA A 45 -2.29 -4.30 0.56
N ASN A 46 -3.10 -4.41 -0.49
CA ASN A 46 -2.84 -5.32 -1.61
C ASN A 46 -2.72 -4.62 -2.97
N LYS A 47 -2.87 -3.29 -3.03
CA LYS A 47 -2.91 -2.53 -4.29
C LYS A 47 -2.87 -1.03 -4.08
N GLN A 48 -2.70 -0.30 -5.17
CA GLN A 48 -2.91 1.13 -5.25
C GLN A 48 -4.38 1.42 -5.59
N ILE A 49 -4.89 2.54 -5.06
CA ILE A 49 -6.15 3.14 -5.45
C ILE A 49 -5.82 4.39 -6.26
N ASP A 50 -6.26 4.40 -7.50
CA ASP A 50 -5.91 5.44 -8.48
C ASP A 50 -6.46 6.79 -8.04
N CYS A 51 -7.74 6.85 -7.67
CA CYS A 51 -8.41 8.07 -7.29
C CYS A 51 -9.44 7.87 -6.16
N VAL A 52 -9.44 8.78 -5.19
CA VAL A 52 -10.51 8.94 -4.21
C VAL A 52 -10.96 10.39 -4.21
N LEU A 53 -12.25 10.60 -4.45
CA LEU A 53 -12.90 11.88 -4.22
C LEU A 53 -13.32 11.96 -2.75
N LEU A 54 -12.66 12.83 -1.99
CA LEU A 54 -13.04 13.11 -0.62
C LEU A 54 -13.91 14.37 -0.60
N THR A 55 -15.17 14.18 -0.26
CA THR A 55 -16.18 15.25 -0.22
C THR A 55 -16.72 15.43 1.20
N ARG A 56 -17.57 16.45 1.42
CA ARG A 56 -18.32 16.58 2.68
C ARG A 56 -19.21 15.38 2.97
N SER A 57 -19.62 14.62 1.97
CA SER A 57 -20.42 13.43 2.15
C SER A 57 -19.55 12.20 2.46
N GLY A 58 -18.23 12.32 2.47
CA GLY A 58 -17.33 11.21 2.74
C GLY A 58 -16.45 10.84 1.54
N PRO A 59 -15.59 9.83 1.71
CA PRO A 59 -14.75 9.30 0.64
C PRO A 59 -15.57 8.52 -0.39
N LEU A 60 -15.22 8.70 -1.66
CA LEU A 60 -15.71 7.94 -2.81
C LEU A 60 -14.51 7.43 -3.61
N ILE A 61 -14.34 6.12 -3.69
CA ILE A 61 -13.27 5.49 -4.47
C ILE A 61 -13.67 5.45 -5.94
N LEU A 62 -12.74 5.83 -6.82
CA LEU A 62 -12.83 5.69 -8.28
C LEU A 62 -11.70 4.78 -8.77
N GLU A 63 -12.07 3.58 -9.21
CA GLU A 63 -11.18 2.68 -9.97
C GLU A 63 -11.17 3.14 -11.43
N LEU A 64 -10.02 3.55 -11.95
CA LEU A 64 -9.94 4.16 -13.27
C LEU A 64 -9.67 3.12 -14.35
N LYS A 65 -10.52 3.07 -15.38
CA LYS A 65 -10.37 2.18 -16.53
C LYS A 65 -10.30 2.99 -17.82
N ALA A 66 -9.12 3.01 -18.44
CA ALA A 66 -8.87 3.70 -19.70
C ALA A 66 -9.38 2.91 -20.92
N PHE A 67 -10.63 2.45 -20.87
CA PHE A 67 -11.33 1.81 -21.99
C PHE A 67 -12.50 2.67 -22.44
N SER A 68 -12.78 2.68 -23.74
CA SER A 68 -13.94 3.34 -24.34
C SER A 68 -14.77 2.33 -25.14
N GLY A 69 -16.06 2.22 -24.82
CA GLY A 69 -16.98 1.26 -25.45
C GLY A 69 -18.19 0.92 -24.58
N GLU A 70 -19.00 -0.04 -25.04
CA GLU A 70 -20.12 -0.55 -24.24
C GLU A 70 -19.61 -1.59 -23.23
N VAL A 71 -19.82 -1.32 -21.95
CA VAL A 71 -19.30 -2.14 -20.85
C VAL A 71 -20.34 -3.16 -20.42
N HIS A 72 -19.96 -4.44 -20.44
CA HIS A 72 -20.76 -5.54 -19.92
C HIS A 72 -20.10 -6.21 -18.72
N GLY A 73 -20.86 -6.44 -17.66
CA GLY A 73 -20.34 -7.01 -16.42
C GLY A 73 -21.40 -7.30 -15.37
N HIS A 74 -21.25 -8.44 -14.70
CA HIS A 74 -22.12 -8.87 -13.59
C HIS A 74 -21.30 -9.14 -12.33
N GLU A 75 -21.97 -9.23 -11.17
CA GLU A 75 -21.30 -9.49 -9.88
C GLU A 75 -20.43 -10.76 -9.91
N ASN A 76 -20.96 -11.85 -10.47
CA ASN A 76 -20.32 -13.18 -10.50
C ASN A 76 -20.02 -13.67 -11.94
N GLY A 77 -19.78 -12.74 -12.87
CA GLY A 77 -19.58 -13.06 -14.29
C GLY A 77 -18.25 -12.56 -14.84
N GLY A 78 -18.02 -12.88 -16.12
CA GLY A 78 -17.01 -12.21 -16.92
C GLY A 78 -17.36 -10.74 -17.10
N TRP A 79 -16.33 -9.92 -17.32
CA TRP A 79 -16.48 -8.53 -17.69
C TRP A 79 -15.82 -8.32 -19.05
N GLU A 80 -16.41 -7.46 -19.86
CA GLU A 80 -15.87 -7.10 -21.16
C GLU A 80 -16.24 -5.66 -21.54
N VAL A 81 -15.44 -5.08 -22.43
CA VAL A 81 -15.76 -3.81 -23.10
C VAL A 81 -15.88 -4.09 -24.59
N VAL A 82 -17.04 -3.82 -25.17
CA VAL A 82 -17.28 -3.92 -26.60
C VAL A 82 -16.83 -2.63 -27.26
N THR A 83 -15.68 -2.69 -27.93
CA THR A 83 -15.12 -1.58 -28.69
C THR A 83 -15.46 -1.73 -30.17
N ARG A 84 -15.01 -0.79 -31.01
CA ARG A 84 -15.14 -0.88 -32.48
C ARG A 84 -14.36 -2.06 -33.07
N ASP A 85 -13.30 -2.49 -32.38
CA ASP A 85 -12.40 -3.55 -32.82
C ASP A 85 -12.82 -4.94 -32.28
N GLY A 86 -13.87 -4.99 -31.46
CA GLY A 86 -14.44 -6.21 -30.89
C GLY A 86 -14.53 -6.20 -29.37
N PRO A 87 -15.01 -7.31 -28.77
CA PRO A 87 -15.08 -7.45 -27.31
C PRO A 87 -13.69 -7.68 -26.71
N ILE A 88 -13.36 -6.86 -25.71
CA ILE A 88 -12.11 -6.97 -24.93
C ILE A 88 -12.48 -7.52 -23.54
N PRO A 89 -12.07 -8.75 -23.18
CA PRO A 89 -12.31 -9.28 -21.85
C PRO A 89 -11.46 -8.54 -20.81
N ILE A 90 -12.05 -8.21 -19.68
CA ILE A 90 -11.38 -7.50 -18.57
C ILE A 90 -11.63 -8.23 -17.24
N PRO A 91 -10.82 -7.97 -16.19
CA PRO A 91 -11.03 -8.55 -14.87
C PRO A 91 -12.42 -8.21 -14.31
N ASN A 92 -12.92 -9.02 -13.38
CA ASN A 92 -14.19 -8.75 -12.72
C ASN A 92 -14.09 -7.50 -11.83
N LEU A 93 -14.61 -6.38 -12.33
CA LEU A 93 -14.46 -5.08 -11.69
C LEU A 93 -15.29 -4.93 -10.42
N PHE A 94 -16.39 -5.69 -10.29
CA PHE A 94 -17.17 -5.74 -9.06
C PHE A 94 -16.34 -6.29 -7.90
N THR A 95 -15.64 -7.40 -8.13
CA THR A 95 -14.77 -8.04 -7.15
C THR A 95 -13.56 -7.16 -6.85
N GLN A 96 -12.98 -6.54 -7.89
CA GLN A 96 -11.88 -5.60 -7.74
C GLN A 96 -12.28 -4.42 -6.83
N ALA A 97 -13.38 -3.74 -7.14
CA ALA A 97 -13.89 -2.60 -6.36
C ALA A 97 -14.23 -3.03 -4.92
N LYS A 98 -14.82 -4.22 -4.72
CA LYS A 98 -15.11 -4.76 -3.38
C LYS A 98 -13.85 -4.91 -2.54
N SER A 99 -12.78 -5.45 -3.11
CA SER A 99 -11.49 -5.60 -2.43
C SER A 99 -10.83 -4.25 -2.15
N GLN A 100 -10.82 -3.32 -3.12
CA GLN A 100 -10.28 -1.95 -2.93
C GLN A 100 -10.95 -1.26 -1.76
N ARG A 101 -12.27 -1.36 -1.73
CA ARG A 101 -13.10 -0.76 -0.72
C ARG A 101 -12.80 -1.29 0.67
N GLN A 102 -12.64 -2.60 0.80
CA GLN A 102 -12.31 -3.21 2.08
C GLN A 102 -10.94 -2.75 2.56
N ASP A 103 -9.93 -2.81 1.68
CA ASP A 103 -8.57 -2.39 2.01
C ASP A 103 -8.50 -0.89 2.39
N PHE A 104 -9.27 -0.05 1.70
CA PHE A 104 -9.37 1.38 2.03
C PHE A 104 -10.09 1.63 3.36
N ILE A 105 -11.19 0.91 3.64
CA ILE A 105 -11.87 0.97 4.93
C ILE A 105 -10.90 0.61 6.05
N ASP A 106 -10.14 -0.47 5.88
CA ASP A 106 -9.19 -0.93 6.88
C ASP A 106 -8.08 0.11 7.13
N ARG A 107 -7.68 0.85 6.08
CA ARG A 107 -6.76 1.99 6.19
C ARG A 107 -7.37 3.17 6.96
N LEU A 108 -8.66 3.43 6.79
CA LEU A 108 -9.35 4.55 7.44
C LEU A 108 -9.75 4.27 8.89
N ILE A 109 -9.93 3.01 9.30
CA ILE A 109 -10.33 2.65 10.67
C ILE A 109 -9.47 3.33 11.76
N PRO A 110 -8.12 3.25 11.74
CA PRO A 110 -7.30 3.89 12.77
C PRO A 110 -7.44 5.42 12.74
N ILE A 111 -7.48 6.03 11.55
CA ILE A 111 -7.64 7.47 11.38
C ILE A 111 -8.97 7.95 11.97
N TYR A 112 -10.06 7.23 11.69
CA TYR A 112 -11.39 7.57 12.21
C TYR A 112 -11.46 7.41 13.73
N ARG A 113 -10.83 6.37 14.28
CA ARG A 113 -10.77 6.16 15.73
C ARG A 113 -10.05 7.28 16.47
N GLU A 114 -8.94 7.75 15.91
CA GLU A 114 -8.08 8.74 16.55
C GLU A 114 -8.59 10.16 16.34
N HIS A 115 -8.98 10.50 15.11
CA HIS A 115 -9.21 11.89 14.71
C HIS A 115 -10.68 12.22 14.43
N LEU A 116 -11.55 11.23 14.14
CA LEU A 116 -12.96 11.46 13.82
C LEU A 116 -13.91 10.67 14.75
N PRO A 117 -13.78 10.76 16.09
CA PRO A 117 -14.58 9.96 17.02
C PRO A 117 -16.09 10.30 16.99
N HIS A 118 -16.47 11.44 16.42
CA HIS A 118 -17.87 11.83 16.21
C HIS A 118 -18.56 11.06 15.08
N ILE A 119 -17.80 10.38 14.22
CA ILE A 119 -18.34 9.58 13.13
C ILE A 119 -18.23 8.10 13.51
N SER A 120 -19.37 7.40 13.48
CA SER A 120 -19.41 5.96 13.74
C SER A 120 -18.54 5.20 12.74
N GLN A 121 -17.75 4.25 13.22
CA GLN A 121 -16.98 3.33 12.34
C GLN A 121 -17.90 2.55 11.38
N ASN A 122 -19.16 2.30 11.75
CA ASN A 122 -20.13 1.66 10.86
C ASN A 122 -20.42 2.50 9.61
N SER A 123 -20.21 3.82 9.66
CA SER A 123 -20.35 4.71 8.52
C SER A 123 -19.30 4.46 7.44
N LEU A 124 -18.13 3.90 7.78
CA LEU A 124 -17.12 3.50 6.79
C LEU A 124 -17.66 2.43 5.82
N ARG A 125 -18.60 1.59 6.29
CA ARG A 125 -19.31 0.62 5.45
C ARG A 125 -20.26 1.25 4.43
N LYS A 126 -20.34 2.57 4.33
CA LYS A 126 -21.10 3.30 3.32
C LYS A 126 -20.23 3.99 2.27
N ILE A 127 -18.91 3.89 2.39
CA ILE A 127 -17.97 4.37 1.37
C ILE A 127 -18.33 3.74 0.03
N GLY A 128 -18.43 4.56 -1.02
CA GLY A 128 -18.65 4.10 -2.39
C GLY A 128 -17.35 3.62 -3.01
N ALA A 129 -17.43 2.59 -3.84
CA ALA A 129 -16.35 2.16 -4.73
C ALA A 129 -16.91 1.99 -6.13
N TRP A 130 -16.64 2.98 -6.96
CA TRP A 130 -17.18 3.08 -8.31
C TRP A 130 -16.07 2.81 -9.32
N VAL A 131 -16.47 2.23 -10.44
CA VAL A 131 -15.59 2.01 -11.58
C VAL A 131 -15.84 3.13 -12.57
N TYR A 132 -14.79 3.86 -12.92
CA TYR A 132 -14.85 4.97 -13.85
C TYR A 132 -14.30 4.55 -15.21
N PHE A 133 -15.11 4.70 -16.26
CA PHE A 133 -14.68 4.55 -17.65
C PHE A 133 -14.57 5.92 -18.32
N SER A 134 -13.60 6.05 -19.24
CA SER A 134 -13.37 7.30 -19.97
C SER A 134 -14.56 7.69 -20.86
N GLN A 135 -14.58 8.96 -21.29
CA GLN A 135 -15.59 9.47 -22.19
C GLN A 135 -15.79 8.59 -23.43
N GLY A 136 -17.05 8.49 -23.88
CA GLY A 136 -17.46 7.62 -24.99
C GLY A 136 -17.85 6.21 -24.56
N SER A 137 -17.70 5.87 -23.28
CA SER A 137 -18.18 4.60 -22.72
C SER A 137 -19.65 4.65 -22.36
N THR A 138 -20.31 3.49 -22.36
CA THR A 138 -21.67 3.31 -21.86
C THR A 138 -21.73 2.08 -20.97
N TYR A 139 -22.64 2.09 -20.00
CA TYR A 139 -22.93 0.91 -19.18
C TYR A 139 -24.45 0.68 -19.17
N PRO A 140 -24.95 -0.29 -19.94
CA PRO A 140 -26.38 -0.58 -20.00
C PRO A 140 -26.98 -0.93 -18.63
N ASP A 141 -28.18 -0.43 -18.37
CA ASP A 141 -28.92 -0.68 -17.13
C ASP A 141 -29.29 -2.16 -16.95
N GLY A 142 -29.53 -2.56 -15.70
CA GLY A 142 -30.09 -3.88 -15.37
C GLY A 142 -29.07 -5.01 -15.26
N GLN A 143 -27.80 -4.75 -15.53
CA GLN A 143 -26.73 -5.74 -15.38
C GLN A 143 -26.41 -6.06 -13.90
N ILE A 144 -26.47 -5.05 -13.03
CA ILE A 144 -26.31 -5.19 -11.57
C ILE A 144 -27.48 -4.51 -10.89
N ASP A 145 -28.04 -5.17 -9.86
CA ASP A 145 -29.10 -4.58 -9.04
C ASP A 145 -28.51 -3.55 -8.06
N LEU A 146 -28.31 -2.32 -8.55
CA LEU A 146 -27.76 -1.21 -7.78
C LEU A 146 -28.63 -0.83 -6.56
N ARG A 147 -29.89 -1.28 -6.49
CA ARG A 147 -30.74 -1.08 -5.30
C ARG A 147 -30.27 -1.93 -4.13
N ARG A 148 -29.72 -3.12 -4.42
CA ARG A 148 -29.14 -4.04 -3.42
C ARG A 148 -27.70 -3.69 -3.10
N VAL A 149 -26.94 -3.21 -4.09
CA VAL A 149 -25.50 -2.93 -3.94
C VAL A 149 -25.20 -1.44 -4.02
N LYS A 150 -25.68 -0.68 -3.03
CA LYS A 150 -25.58 0.79 -3.00
C LYS A 150 -24.15 1.35 -3.01
N TRP A 151 -23.16 0.54 -2.59
CA TRP A 151 -21.76 0.97 -2.53
C TRP A 151 -21.05 0.89 -3.88
N PHE A 152 -21.58 0.16 -4.85
CA PHE A 152 -20.95 -0.08 -6.15
C PHE A 152 -21.71 0.66 -7.25
N ARG A 153 -20.98 1.24 -8.21
CA ARG A 153 -21.53 1.77 -9.47
C ARG A 153 -20.49 1.62 -10.58
N VAL A 154 -20.96 1.47 -11.81
CA VAL A 154 -20.16 1.76 -13.01
C VAL A 154 -20.60 3.13 -13.48
N ILE A 155 -19.64 4.03 -13.66
CA ILE A 155 -19.89 5.42 -14.05
C ILE A 155 -18.99 5.80 -15.23
N THR A 156 -19.46 6.76 -15.99
CA THR A 156 -18.74 7.38 -17.10
C THR A 156 -18.65 8.89 -16.85
N ALA A 157 -17.93 9.60 -17.72
CA ALA A 157 -17.89 11.07 -17.74
C ALA A 157 -19.30 11.69 -17.68
N ASP A 158 -20.26 11.13 -18.40
CA ASP A 158 -21.62 11.67 -18.51
C ASP A 158 -22.47 11.43 -17.26
N THR A 159 -22.17 10.38 -16.49
CA THR A 159 -23.00 9.97 -15.33
C THR A 159 -22.40 10.32 -13.98
N LEU A 160 -21.12 10.71 -13.92
CA LEU A 160 -20.38 10.93 -12.68
C LEU A 160 -21.07 11.96 -11.77
N LEU A 161 -21.35 13.16 -12.30
CA LEU A 161 -21.91 14.26 -11.50
C LEU A 161 -23.30 13.93 -10.96
N ASP A 162 -24.16 13.34 -11.80
CA ASP A 162 -25.50 12.93 -11.38
C ASP A 162 -25.48 11.83 -10.31
N ALA A 163 -24.55 10.87 -10.41
CA ALA A 163 -24.35 9.86 -9.38
C ALA A 163 -23.88 10.49 -8.05
N MET A 164 -23.02 11.51 -8.10
CA MET A 164 -22.50 12.21 -6.92
C MET A 164 -23.53 13.06 -6.18
N ARG A 165 -24.65 13.45 -6.83
CA ARG A 165 -25.71 14.26 -6.19
C ARG A 165 -26.49 13.52 -5.10
N PHE A 166 -26.46 12.19 -5.07
CA PHE A 166 -27.22 11.37 -4.11
C PHE A 166 -26.33 10.50 -3.20
N PRO A 167 -25.40 11.08 -2.42
CA PRO A 167 -24.52 10.31 -1.56
C PRO A 167 -25.24 9.86 -0.27
N GLU A 168 -25.32 8.55 -0.05
CA GLU A 168 -25.95 7.97 1.14
C GLU A 168 -24.96 7.67 2.28
N SER A 169 -24.13 8.65 2.68
CA SER A 169 -23.16 8.41 3.76
C SER A 169 -23.79 8.48 5.16
N GLY A 170 -24.81 9.31 5.35
CA GLY A 170 -25.45 9.51 6.65
C GLY A 170 -24.53 10.15 7.70
N TYR A 171 -23.46 10.83 7.27
CA TYR A 171 -22.62 11.71 8.07
C TYR A 171 -22.07 12.83 7.17
N SER A 172 -21.48 13.86 7.78
CA SER A 172 -20.77 14.88 7.02
C SER A 172 -19.37 15.08 7.58
N LEU A 173 -18.38 15.17 6.68
CA LEU A 173 -17.02 15.55 6.98
C LEU A 173 -16.89 17.07 7.02
N ARG A 174 -16.24 17.55 8.09
CA ARG A 174 -15.72 18.92 8.17
C ARG A 174 -14.41 19.00 7.41
N ILE A 175 -13.97 20.21 7.06
CA ILE A 175 -12.66 20.44 6.44
C ILE A 175 -11.53 19.83 7.30
N GLN A 176 -11.60 20.01 8.62
CA GLN A 176 -10.65 19.42 9.58
C GLN A 176 -10.65 17.88 9.54
N ASP A 177 -11.81 17.26 9.32
CA ASP A 177 -11.93 15.80 9.21
C ASP A 177 -11.27 15.33 7.89
N MET A 178 -11.45 16.11 6.81
CA MET A 178 -10.83 15.82 5.51
C MET A 178 -9.30 15.98 5.58
N ASP A 179 -8.81 17.04 6.22
CA ASP A 179 -7.38 17.26 6.44
C ASP A 179 -6.76 16.16 7.32
N ALA A 180 -7.48 15.68 8.34
CA ALA A 180 -7.05 14.55 9.16
C ALA A 180 -6.96 13.24 8.36
N ILE A 181 -7.89 13.01 7.42
CA ILE A 181 -7.84 11.87 6.51
C ILE A 181 -6.60 11.96 5.60
N VAL A 182 -6.36 13.11 4.97
CA VAL A 182 -5.17 13.35 4.15
C VAL A 182 -3.89 13.09 4.94
N ALA A 183 -3.79 13.65 6.14
CA ALA A 183 -2.61 13.50 7.00
C ALA A 183 -2.40 12.04 7.44
N GLY A 184 -3.47 11.34 7.83
CA GLY A 184 -3.41 9.94 8.23
C GLY A 184 -3.12 8.98 7.08
N LEU A 185 -3.47 9.36 5.84
CA LEU A 185 -3.07 8.68 4.61
C LEU A 185 -1.67 9.09 4.12
N HIS A 186 -1.03 10.07 4.77
CA HIS A 186 0.30 10.60 4.43
C HIS A 186 0.41 11.17 3.01
N LEU A 187 -0.65 11.83 2.54
CA LEU A 187 -0.68 12.41 1.21
C LEU A 187 -0.11 13.84 1.22
N GLN A 188 0.56 14.21 0.13
CA GLN A 188 1.14 15.55 -0.06
C GLN A 188 0.27 16.37 -1.00
N GLU A 189 0.06 17.65 -0.67
CA GLU A 189 -0.67 18.57 -1.56
C GLU A 189 0.20 18.97 -2.74
N TYR A 190 -0.38 18.97 -3.94
CA TYR A 190 0.33 19.34 -5.18
C TYR A 190 -0.52 20.24 -6.08
N ALA A 191 0.17 20.99 -6.94
CA ALA A 191 -0.46 21.85 -7.94
C ALA A 191 -0.80 21.03 -9.18
N PHE A 192 -2.10 20.85 -9.43
CA PHE A 192 -2.59 20.11 -10.60
C PHE A 192 -2.16 20.80 -11.91
N GLY A 193 -1.40 20.09 -12.74
CA GLY A 193 -0.87 20.60 -14.01
C GLY A 193 0.64 20.82 -14.04
N THR A 194 1.29 21.01 -12.88
CA THR A 194 2.76 21.18 -12.80
C THR A 194 3.44 20.12 -11.93
N ASP A 195 2.67 19.28 -11.23
CA ASP A 195 3.09 18.26 -10.27
C ASP A 195 4.09 18.77 -9.22
N GLN A 196 4.12 20.09 -9.02
CA GLN A 196 4.96 20.70 -8.02
C GLN A 196 4.27 20.63 -6.66
N PRO A 197 5.02 20.31 -5.58
CA PRO A 197 4.49 20.36 -4.24
C PRO A 197 4.01 21.77 -3.94
N VAL A 198 2.80 21.90 -3.40
CA VAL A 198 2.34 23.19 -2.87
C VAL A 198 3.05 23.34 -1.54
N SER A 199 4.02 24.27 -1.46
CA SER A 199 4.67 24.62 -0.19
C SER A 199 3.57 24.87 0.86
N PRO A 200 3.62 24.22 2.04
CA PRO A 200 2.62 24.47 3.06
C PRO A 200 2.67 25.95 3.39
N ALA A 201 1.51 26.61 3.39
CA ALA A 201 1.40 27.90 4.04
C ALA A 201 1.94 27.73 5.46
N SER A 202 2.97 28.50 5.81
CA SER A 202 3.62 28.44 7.12
C SER A 202 2.58 28.26 8.22
N PRO A 203 2.70 27.27 9.11
CA PRO A 203 1.76 27.14 10.20
C PRO A 203 1.95 28.35 11.11
N ASP A 204 1.00 29.28 11.03
CA ASP A 204 0.84 30.33 12.03
C ASP A 204 0.61 29.65 13.39
N ARG A 205 1.63 29.76 14.24
CA ARG A 205 1.65 29.45 15.68
C ARG A 205 1.33 28.00 16.07
N GLU A 206 2.38 27.31 16.51
CA GLU A 206 2.29 26.17 17.42
C GLU A 206 1.30 26.42 18.58
N PRO A 207 0.33 25.52 18.82
CA PRO A 207 -0.39 25.51 20.08
C PRO A 207 0.57 24.99 21.16
N ARG A 208 0.97 25.89 22.07
CA ARG A 208 1.69 25.56 23.30
C ARG A 208 1.09 24.31 23.94
N PHE A 209 1.92 23.29 24.15
CA PHE A 209 1.62 22.08 24.92
C PHE A 209 0.88 22.43 26.22
N ARG A 210 -0.43 22.20 26.26
CA ARG A 210 -1.18 22.12 27.51
C ARG A 210 -1.08 20.69 28.00
N VAL A 211 -0.12 20.45 28.89
CA VAL A 211 -0.04 19.20 29.64
C VAL A 211 -1.33 19.03 30.43
N SER A 212 -2.14 18.05 30.03
CA SER A 212 -3.34 17.63 30.75
C SER A 212 -2.95 17.20 32.17
N ARG A 213 -3.73 17.62 33.18
CA ARG A 213 -3.52 17.24 34.60
C ARG A 213 -3.41 15.71 34.80
N ARG A 214 -3.95 14.89 33.89
CA ARG A 214 -3.84 13.42 33.93
C ARG A 214 -2.45 12.92 33.49
N GLY A 215 -1.79 13.61 32.56
CA GLY A 215 -0.43 13.29 32.12
C GLY A 215 0.62 13.58 33.20
N VAL A 216 0.43 14.65 33.98
CA VAL A 216 1.30 14.95 35.13
C VAL A 216 1.21 13.84 36.18
N VAL A 217 0.01 13.34 36.49
CA VAL A 217 -0.18 12.27 37.49
C VAL A 217 0.46 10.96 37.04
N ALA A 218 0.35 10.57 35.77
CA ALA A 218 0.96 9.36 35.25
C ALA A 218 2.50 9.43 35.28
N ILE A 219 3.07 10.57 34.90
CA ILE A 219 4.53 10.80 34.94
C ILE A 219 5.03 10.81 36.39
N SER A 220 4.29 11.42 37.32
CA SER A 220 4.60 11.39 38.75
C SER A 220 4.56 9.97 39.32
N LEU A 221 3.61 9.13 38.90
CA LEU A 221 3.49 7.75 39.37
C LEU A 221 4.67 6.88 38.91
N ILE A 222 5.07 7.04 37.64
CA ILE A 222 6.24 6.34 37.07
C ILE A 222 7.52 6.79 37.78
N ALA A 223 7.68 8.09 38.03
CA ALA A 223 8.83 8.62 38.76
C ALA A 223 8.90 8.09 40.20
N VAL A 224 7.76 7.97 40.89
CA VAL A 224 7.71 7.39 42.25
C VAL A 224 8.08 5.91 42.23
N ILE A 225 7.57 5.12 41.27
CA ILE A 225 7.91 3.70 41.13
C ILE A 225 9.41 3.53 40.86
N LEU A 226 9.99 4.33 39.97
CA LEU A 226 11.42 4.30 39.68
C LEU A 226 12.28 4.73 40.88
N CYS A 227 11.84 5.72 41.66
CA CYS A 227 12.49 6.11 42.91
C CYS A 227 12.43 4.99 43.96
N VAL A 228 11.30 4.31 44.12
CA VAL A 228 11.17 3.18 45.05
C VAL A 228 12.08 2.02 44.63
N ILE A 229 12.13 1.70 43.33
CA ILE A 229 13.05 0.68 42.80
C ILE A 229 14.51 1.08 43.04
N ALA A 230 14.88 2.34 42.80
CA ALA A 230 16.23 2.84 43.04
C ALA A 230 16.61 2.79 44.53
N ILE A 231 15.70 3.14 45.45
CA ILE A 231 15.93 3.05 46.90
C ILE A 231 16.08 1.60 47.34
N LEU A 232 15.25 0.68 46.82
CA LEU A 232 15.35 -0.75 47.12
C LEU A 232 16.68 -1.36 46.63
N LEU A 233 17.26 -0.83 45.55
CA LEU A 233 18.57 -1.24 45.04
C LEU A 233 19.76 -0.67 45.83
N LEU A 234 19.55 0.34 46.67
CA LEU A 234 20.57 0.96 47.52
C LEU A 234 20.66 0.33 48.93
N VAL A 235 19.71 -0.54 49.31
CA VAL A 235 19.75 -1.28 50.58
C VAL A 235 20.46 -2.63 50.35
N PRO A 236 21.64 -2.86 50.96
CA PRO A 236 22.48 -4.04 50.69
C PRO A 236 21.75 -5.37 50.91
N ASP A 237 20.95 -5.47 51.97
CA ASP A 237 20.24 -6.70 52.35
C ASP A 237 19.09 -7.06 51.40
N VAL A 238 18.51 -6.06 50.70
CA VAL A 238 17.44 -6.28 49.71
C VAL A 238 18.02 -6.74 48.37
N ARG A 239 19.21 -6.26 48.02
CA ARG A 239 19.93 -6.66 46.80
C ARG A 239 20.26 -8.16 46.81
N GLU A 240 20.65 -8.71 47.95
CA GLU A 240 20.97 -10.15 48.06
C GLU A 240 19.72 -11.05 48.09
N ALA A 241 18.60 -10.57 48.63
CA ALA A 241 17.31 -11.27 48.57
C ALA A 241 16.73 -11.32 47.14
N ILE A 242 16.93 -10.25 46.35
CA ILE A 242 16.49 -10.21 44.94
C ILE A 242 17.38 -11.10 44.06
N VAL A 243 18.70 -11.15 44.32
CA VAL A 243 19.63 -11.98 43.53
C VAL A 243 19.48 -13.47 43.83
N SER A 244 19.15 -13.86 45.07
CA SER A 244 18.92 -15.27 45.43
C SER A 244 17.52 -15.80 45.11
N GLY A 245 16.55 -14.92 44.79
CA GLY A 245 15.17 -15.27 44.44
C GLY A 245 14.85 -15.38 42.95
N THR A 246 15.86 -15.44 42.06
CA THR A 246 15.67 -15.32 40.60
C THR A 246 15.17 -16.59 39.89
N ASN A 247 15.13 -17.76 40.54
CA ASN A 247 14.67 -18.99 39.88
C ASN A 247 13.18 -19.32 40.07
N SER A 248 12.47 -18.67 41.00
CA SER A 248 11.07 -19.04 41.30
C SER A 248 10.01 -18.12 40.68
N ILE A 249 10.36 -16.88 40.30
CA ILE A 249 9.44 -15.97 39.58
C ILE A 249 9.46 -16.26 38.06
N VAL A 250 10.56 -16.79 37.53
CA VAL A 250 10.68 -17.18 36.11
C VAL A 250 9.87 -18.46 35.80
N LEU A 251 9.72 -19.38 36.74
CA LEU A 251 8.97 -20.63 36.53
C LEU A 251 7.45 -20.49 36.68
N LEU A 252 6.96 -19.53 37.47
CA LEU A 252 5.52 -19.21 37.55
C LEU A 252 5.02 -18.38 36.36
N LEU A 253 5.92 -17.75 35.60
CA LEU A 253 5.62 -17.08 34.33
C LEU A 253 5.88 -17.97 33.10
N GLY A 254 6.76 -18.98 33.19
CA GLY A 254 7.07 -19.90 32.09
C GLY A 254 5.99 -20.95 31.80
N GLY A 255 5.17 -21.33 32.79
CA GLY A 255 4.15 -22.37 32.66
C GLY A 255 2.80 -21.92 32.06
N LEU A 256 2.61 -20.62 31.81
CA LEU A 256 1.38 -20.05 31.24
C LEU A 256 1.56 -19.43 29.85
N LEU A 257 2.75 -19.57 29.26
CA LEU A 257 3.12 -18.90 27.99
C LEU A 257 3.49 -19.86 26.83
N SER A 258 3.24 -21.16 26.94
CA SER A 258 3.73 -22.11 25.93
C SER A 258 2.82 -22.36 24.72
N GLU A 259 1.63 -21.75 24.60
CA GLU A 259 0.79 -21.95 23.40
C GLU A 259 0.21 -20.67 22.76
N GLY A 260 0.29 -19.50 23.42
CA GLY A 260 -0.33 -18.26 22.92
C GLY A 260 0.62 -17.10 22.57
N SER A 261 1.93 -17.24 22.80
CA SER A 261 2.89 -16.10 22.75
C SER A 261 3.97 -16.17 21.67
N ARG A 262 3.81 -17.03 20.64
CA ARG A 262 4.70 -16.96 19.46
C ARG A 262 4.48 -15.71 18.59
N ASP A 263 3.45 -14.92 18.88
CA ASP A 263 3.22 -13.58 18.30
C ASP A 263 3.97 -12.45 19.04
N LEU A 264 4.98 -12.77 19.85
CA LEU A 264 5.91 -11.77 20.42
C LEU A 264 6.76 -11.14 19.31
N ILE A 265 6.20 -10.07 18.72
CA ILE A 265 6.83 -8.96 17.98
C ILE A 265 8.04 -9.38 17.13
N LYS A 266 7.81 -10.25 16.15
CA LYS A 266 8.78 -10.41 15.08
C LYS A 266 8.73 -9.18 14.17
N SER A 267 9.85 -8.48 14.01
CA SER A 267 9.95 -7.27 13.19
C SER A 267 10.42 -7.55 11.75
N GLY A 268 10.86 -8.78 11.46
CA GLY A 268 11.28 -9.19 10.13
C GLY A 268 11.51 -10.70 9.99
N SER A 269 11.68 -11.15 8.76
CA SER A 269 11.94 -12.54 8.40
C SER A 269 13.29 -13.01 8.94
N THR A 270 13.33 -14.21 9.51
CA THR A 270 14.56 -14.95 9.79
C THR A 270 15.01 -15.73 8.55
N PRO A 271 16.22 -16.29 8.55
CA PRO A 271 16.64 -17.22 7.49
C PRO A 271 15.71 -18.42 7.32
N ASP A 272 15.09 -18.91 8.39
CA ASP A 272 14.17 -20.05 8.32
C ASP A 272 12.86 -19.69 7.62
N ASP A 273 12.31 -18.50 7.87
CA ASP A 273 11.13 -18.01 7.14
C ASP A 273 11.43 -17.80 5.66
N SER A 274 12.64 -17.35 5.36
CA SER A 274 13.11 -17.20 3.99
C SER A 274 13.21 -18.54 3.28
N ARG A 275 13.73 -19.58 3.96
CA ARG A 275 13.77 -20.96 3.45
C ARG A 275 12.36 -21.50 3.19
N ASP A 276 11.43 -21.28 4.11
CA ASP A 276 10.03 -21.68 3.94
C ASP A 276 9.38 -20.94 2.75
N GLY A 277 9.65 -19.65 2.59
CA GLY A 277 9.23 -18.85 1.43
C GLY A 277 9.81 -19.38 0.12
N VAL A 278 11.10 -19.70 0.08
CA VAL A 278 11.75 -20.31 -1.09
C VAL A 278 11.17 -21.70 -1.40
N MET A 279 10.89 -22.51 -0.38
CA MET A 279 10.21 -23.80 -0.56
C MET A 279 8.81 -23.63 -1.15
N TYR A 280 8.07 -22.59 -0.74
CA TYR A 280 6.79 -22.27 -1.32
C TYR A 280 6.91 -21.82 -2.78
N LEU A 281 7.82 -20.88 -3.09
CA LEU A 281 8.13 -20.44 -4.45
C LEU A 281 8.50 -21.63 -5.36
N ASN A 282 9.29 -22.57 -4.86
CA ASN A 282 9.69 -23.76 -5.61
C ASN A 282 8.51 -24.64 -6.03
N ARG A 283 7.43 -24.71 -5.23
CA ARG A 283 6.21 -25.43 -5.65
C ARG A 283 5.59 -24.79 -6.89
N ILE A 284 5.59 -23.45 -6.93
CA ILE A 284 5.07 -22.67 -8.06
C ILE A 284 5.97 -22.85 -9.29
N ARG A 285 7.30 -22.78 -9.10
CA ARG A 285 8.28 -23.01 -10.18
C ARG A 285 8.15 -24.41 -10.78
N ILE A 286 8.07 -25.45 -9.95
CA ILE A 286 7.86 -26.84 -10.40
C ILE A 286 6.54 -26.98 -11.15
N ALA A 287 5.44 -26.41 -10.66
CA ALA A 287 4.15 -26.43 -11.35
C ALA A 287 4.18 -25.72 -12.72
N ALA A 288 5.05 -24.72 -12.87
CA ALA A 288 5.30 -24.02 -14.12
C ALA A 288 6.35 -24.69 -15.03
N GLY A 289 6.90 -25.85 -14.63
CA GLY A 289 7.90 -26.59 -15.42
C GLY A 289 9.31 -25.98 -15.40
N VAL A 290 9.61 -25.09 -14.44
CA VAL A 290 10.94 -24.48 -14.27
C VAL A 290 11.68 -25.05 -13.05
N ALA A 291 13.01 -25.09 -13.14
CA ALA A 291 13.86 -25.67 -12.11
C ALA A 291 13.71 -24.94 -10.76
N PRO A 292 13.73 -25.66 -9.62
CA PRO A 292 13.70 -25.04 -8.30
C PRO A 292 14.99 -24.27 -8.02
N VAL A 293 14.91 -23.29 -7.12
CA VAL A 293 16.02 -22.44 -6.69
C VAL A 293 16.47 -22.85 -5.29
N SER A 294 17.77 -22.80 -5.03
CA SER A 294 18.31 -23.02 -3.70
C SER A 294 18.23 -21.74 -2.85
N PHE A 295 18.03 -21.89 -1.53
CA PHE A 295 18.16 -20.76 -0.61
C PHE A 295 19.60 -20.25 -0.64
N HIS A 296 19.79 -18.93 -0.75
CA HIS A 296 21.11 -18.32 -0.90
C HIS A 296 21.34 -17.21 0.15
N ASP A 297 22.31 -17.42 1.05
CA ASP A 297 22.53 -16.55 2.22
C ASP A 297 22.85 -15.09 1.85
N ARG A 298 23.72 -14.85 0.85
CA ARG A 298 24.02 -13.46 0.41
C ARG A 298 22.78 -12.78 -0.17
N ALA A 299 21.92 -13.54 -0.85
CA ALA A 299 20.69 -12.99 -1.42
C ALA A 299 19.70 -12.62 -0.31
N TYR A 300 19.65 -13.40 0.78
CA TYR A 300 18.84 -13.09 1.96
C TYR A 300 19.27 -11.77 2.61
N GLN A 301 20.58 -11.54 2.74
CA GLN A 301 21.09 -10.29 3.31
C GLN A 301 20.73 -9.08 2.45
N VAL A 302 20.88 -9.18 1.12
CA VAL A 302 20.45 -8.11 0.20
C VAL A 302 18.94 -7.90 0.28
N ALA A 303 18.13 -8.97 0.25
CA ALA A 303 16.67 -8.88 0.35
C ALA A 303 16.22 -8.21 1.66
N LEU A 304 16.85 -8.56 2.78
CA LEU A 304 16.53 -7.98 4.09
C LEU A 304 16.92 -6.50 4.14
N TRP A 305 18.09 -6.16 3.60
CA TRP A 305 18.53 -4.77 3.47
C TRP A 305 17.59 -3.96 2.57
N ARG A 306 17.19 -4.49 1.42
CA ARG A 306 16.20 -3.85 0.52
C ARG A 306 14.88 -3.59 1.23
N ALA A 307 14.35 -4.58 1.93
CA ALA A 307 13.12 -4.43 2.71
C ALA A 307 13.28 -3.38 3.83
N GLY A 308 14.44 -3.32 4.48
CA GLY A 308 14.76 -2.32 5.49
C GLY A 308 14.87 -0.91 4.91
N ASP A 309 15.55 -0.75 3.78
CA ASP A 309 15.71 0.50 3.05
C ASP A 309 14.35 1.05 2.58
N MET A 310 13.49 0.19 2.01
CA MET A 310 12.11 0.54 1.67
C MET A 310 11.29 0.96 2.89
N ALA A 311 11.46 0.28 4.03
CA ALA A 311 10.77 0.63 5.27
C ALA A 311 11.25 1.96 5.87
N GLU A 312 12.56 2.20 5.87
CA GLU A 312 13.20 3.40 6.43
C GLU A 312 12.81 4.65 5.63
N PHE A 313 12.94 4.58 4.29
CA PHE A 313 12.67 5.70 3.39
C PHE A 313 11.22 5.73 2.88
N ARG A 314 10.39 4.77 3.29
CA ARG A 314 8.95 4.68 3.01
C ARG A 314 8.61 4.77 1.52
N TYR A 315 9.21 3.88 0.74
CA TYR A 315 9.02 3.83 -0.70
C TYR A 315 8.90 2.39 -1.19
N LEU A 316 8.27 2.19 -2.35
CA LEU A 316 8.23 0.89 -3.04
C LEU A 316 8.73 1.02 -4.48
N ASP A 317 10.04 0.92 -4.63
CA ASP A 317 10.74 1.03 -5.92
C ASP A 317 12.03 0.18 -5.89
N TYR A 318 12.57 -0.15 -7.06
CA TYR A 318 13.85 -0.87 -7.19
C TYR A 318 15.06 0.03 -6.91
N THR A 319 14.88 1.34 -7.02
CA THR A 319 15.90 2.33 -6.69
C THR A 319 15.39 3.27 -5.61
N ASN A 320 16.16 3.45 -4.54
CA ASN A 320 15.85 4.40 -3.49
C ASN A 320 15.84 5.82 -4.06
N PRO A 321 14.72 6.57 -3.99
CA PRO A 321 14.61 7.88 -4.61
C PRO A 321 15.44 8.96 -3.88
N VAL A 322 15.89 8.69 -2.66
CA VAL A 322 16.68 9.62 -1.84
C VAL A 322 18.18 9.34 -1.99
N THR A 323 18.57 8.07 -1.93
CA THR A 323 20.00 7.68 -1.91
C THR A 323 20.51 7.19 -3.25
N GLY A 324 19.62 6.87 -4.20
CA GLY A 324 19.94 6.22 -5.47
C GLY A 324 20.34 4.75 -5.33
N SER A 325 20.28 4.19 -4.13
CA SER A 325 20.71 2.82 -3.86
C SER A 325 19.75 1.79 -4.46
N SER A 326 20.28 0.65 -4.90
CA SER A 326 19.52 -0.48 -5.45
C SER A 326 20.18 -1.79 -5.06
N ALA A 327 19.49 -2.92 -5.24
CA ALA A 327 20.07 -4.24 -4.98
C ALA A 327 21.37 -4.47 -5.76
N GLU A 328 21.37 -4.03 -7.02
CA GLU A 328 22.52 -4.13 -7.93
C GLU A 328 23.70 -3.27 -7.45
N MET A 329 23.43 -2.05 -6.98
CA MET A 329 24.46 -1.13 -6.49
C MET A 329 25.17 -1.65 -5.24
N VAL A 330 24.44 -2.32 -4.33
CA VAL A 330 24.99 -2.78 -3.05
C VAL A 330 25.52 -4.22 -3.08
N LYS A 331 25.35 -4.95 -4.19
CA LYS A 331 25.63 -6.39 -4.26
C LYS A 331 27.06 -6.76 -3.83
N THR A 332 28.04 -5.94 -4.20
CA THR A 332 29.46 -6.18 -3.87
C THR A 332 29.74 -6.05 -2.37
N THR A 333 29.02 -5.17 -1.67
CA THR A 333 29.07 -5.04 -0.21
C THR A 333 28.59 -6.32 0.49
N TYR A 334 27.71 -7.09 -0.15
CA TYR A 334 27.21 -8.38 0.32
C TYR A 334 27.97 -9.58 -0.27
N GLY A 335 29.14 -9.33 -0.87
CA GLY A 335 30.04 -10.36 -1.36
C GLY A 335 29.67 -10.95 -2.71
N PHE A 336 28.78 -10.32 -3.48
CA PHE A 336 28.55 -10.66 -4.88
C PHE A 336 29.67 -10.11 -5.78
N LEU A 337 30.01 -10.85 -6.84
CA LEU A 337 30.93 -10.38 -7.86
C LEU A 337 30.26 -9.32 -8.75
N PRO A 338 31.03 -8.41 -9.37
CA PRO A 338 30.48 -7.40 -10.27
C PRO A 338 29.70 -7.96 -11.47
N ASP A 339 30.01 -9.18 -11.91
CA ASP A 339 29.38 -9.87 -13.04
C ASP A 339 28.23 -10.81 -12.64
N GLU A 340 28.00 -11.05 -11.33
CA GLU A 340 26.80 -11.75 -10.87
C GLU A 340 25.57 -10.85 -11.06
N VAL A 341 24.55 -11.34 -11.76
CA VAL A 341 23.32 -10.58 -12.01
C VAL A 341 22.28 -10.91 -10.93
N LEU A 342 21.76 -9.87 -10.28
CA LEU A 342 20.66 -9.97 -9.33
C LEU A 342 19.33 -9.63 -10.01
N ILE A 343 18.29 -10.37 -9.66
CA ILE A 343 16.91 -10.11 -10.06
C ILE A 343 16.11 -9.77 -8.81
N GLU A 344 15.42 -8.63 -8.82
CA GLU A 344 14.64 -8.15 -7.67
C GLU A 344 13.14 -8.13 -7.96
N THR A 345 12.33 -8.57 -7.00
CA THR A 345 10.90 -8.24 -6.92
C THR A 345 10.60 -7.65 -5.56
N ALA A 346 9.78 -6.59 -5.51
CA ALA A 346 9.47 -5.87 -4.28
C ALA A 346 7.97 -5.93 -3.95
N TYR A 347 7.62 -6.00 -2.68
CA TYR A 347 6.25 -5.99 -2.17
C TYR A 347 6.17 -5.13 -0.91
N GLY A 348 5.04 -4.47 -0.68
CA GLY A 348 4.81 -3.65 0.49
C GLY A 348 3.37 -3.77 1.00
N GLN A 349 3.21 -3.86 2.31
CA GLN A 349 1.93 -3.75 3.01
C GLN A 349 2.08 -2.85 4.25
N TRP A 350 1.02 -2.10 4.56
CA TRP A 350 1.05 -1.10 5.63
C TRP A 350 0.74 -1.63 7.02
N SER A 351 0.42 -2.92 7.16
CA SER A 351 0.09 -3.54 8.45
C SER A 351 1.31 -3.95 9.28
N GLY A 352 2.51 -3.56 8.86
CA GLY A 352 3.76 -4.03 9.45
C GLY A 352 4.09 -5.49 9.09
N TYR A 353 5.14 -6.02 9.72
CA TYR A 353 5.48 -7.43 9.58
C TYR A 353 4.39 -8.30 10.24
N ARG A 354 3.97 -9.34 9.53
CA ARG A 354 3.08 -10.39 10.03
C ARG A 354 3.67 -11.74 9.65
N LEU A 355 3.52 -12.73 10.52
CA LEU A 355 3.98 -14.08 10.23
C LEU A 355 3.34 -14.58 8.92
N GLY A 356 4.18 -15.04 7.99
CA GLY A 356 3.73 -15.55 6.68
C GLY A 356 3.55 -14.47 5.60
N ILE A 357 3.95 -13.22 5.86
CA ILE A 357 3.97 -12.15 4.84
C ILE A 357 4.80 -12.54 3.60
N GLU A 358 5.84 -13.37 3.77
CA GLU A 358 6.66 -13.91 2.68
C GLU A 358 5.79 -14.63 1.65
N ARG A 359 4.80 -15.40 2.11
CA ARG A 359 3.86 -16.11 1.24
C ARG A 359 2.92 -15.15 0.51
N ASN A 360 2.40 -14.14 1.21
CA ASN A 360 1.54 -13.12 0.62
C ASN A 360 2.28 -12.35 -0.48
N ALA A 361 3.55 -12.00 -0.24
CA ALA A 361 4.40 -11.35 -1.24
C ALA A 361 4.57 -12.23 -2.49
N ILE A 362 4.85 -13.53 -2.32
CA ILE A 362 4.95 -14.48 -3.44
C ILE A 362 3.64 -14.57 -4.21
N ASP A 363 2.51 -14.71 -3.53
CA ASP A 363 1.20 -14.82 -4.19
C ASP A 363 0.88 -13.54 -4.98
N ALA A 364 1.21 -12.36 -4.44
CA ALA A 364 1.08 -11.08 -5.13
C ALA A 364 1.97 -11.01 -6.38
N TRP A 365 3.26 -11.32 -6.27
CA TRP A 365 4.20 -11.34 -7.39
C TRP A 365 3.82 -12.33 -8.48
N VAL A 366 3.26 -13.49 -8.12
CA VAL A 366 2.82 -14.50 -9.10
C VAL A 366 1.57 -14.05 -9.86
N SER A 367 0.73 -13.21 -9.24
CA SER A 367 -0.45 -12.65 -9.91
C SER A 367 -0.12 -11.51 -10.89
N ASP A 368 1.02 -10.84 -10.70
CA ASP A 368 1.52 -9.78 -11.58
C ASP A 368 2.38 -10.37 -12.72
N HIS A 369 2.10 -9.98 -13.97
CA HIS A 369 2.77 -10.59 -15.13
C HIS A 369 4.28 -10.34 -15.14
N GLY A 370 4.72 -9.12 -14.79
CA GLY A 370 6.14 -8.74 -14.79
C GLY A 370 6.93 -9.47 -13.70
N ASN A 371 6.47 -9.39 -12.46
CA ASN A 371 7.10 -10.07 -11.34
C ASN A 371 7.05 -11.60 -11.48
N ARG A 372 5.96 -12.16 -12.03
CA ARG A 372 5.88 -13.60 -12.33
C ARG A 372 6.96 -14.02 -13.33
N ALA A 373 7.21 -13.24 -14.37
CA ALA A 373 8.28 -13.54 -15.33
C ALA A 373 9.66 -13.57 -14.65
N LEU A 374 9.93 -12.63 -13.74
CA LEU A 374 11.16 -12.59 -12.95
C LEU A 374 11.27 -13.78 -11.99
N LEU A 375 10.20 -14.13 -11.26
CA LEU A 375 10.16 -15.27 -10.35
C LEU A 375 10.31 -16.63 -11.04
N LEU A 376 9.96 -16.73 -12.33
CA LEU A 376 10.10 -17.93 -13.15
C LEU A 376 11.33 -17.91 -14.05
N SER A 377 12.15 -16.87 -13.97
CA SER A 377 13.39 -16.75 -14.73
C SER A 377 14.43 -17.81 -14.33
N ASN A 378 15.48 -17.92 -15.15
CA ASN A 378 16.59 -18.82 -14.89
C ASN A 378 17.51 -18.25 -13.80
N VAL A 379 17.25 -18.62 -12.55
CA VAL A 379 18.08 -18.28 -11.38
C VAL A 379 18.51 -19.56 -10.67
N SER A 380 19.73 -19.56 -10.15
CA SER A 380 20.38 -20.72 -9.51
C SER A 380 20.16 -20.77 -7.99
N GLY A 381 19.93 -19.60 -7.40
CA GLY A 381 19.60 -19.43 -5.99
C GLY A 381 18.83 -18.15 -5.75
N GLY A 382 18.26 -18.01 -4.57
CA GLY A 382 17.60 -16.78 -4.18
C GLY A 382 17.09 -16.82 -2.75
N ALA A 383 16.55 -15.71 -2.30
CA ALA A 383 15.97 -15.59 -0.97
C ALA A 383 14.90 -14.51 -0.92
N ILE A 384 13.98 -14.65 0.03
CA ILE A 384 12.87 -13.72 0.28
C ILE A 384 13.02 -13.22 1.70
N ALA A 385 13.02 -11.92 1.91
CA ALA A 385 13.08 -11.36 3.25
C ALA A 385 12.15 -10.16 3.36
N CYS A 386 11.55 -10.02 4.54
CA CYS A 386 10.59 -8.98 4.82
C CYS A 386 10.90 -8.29 6.14
N THR A 387 10.63 -6.99 6.25
CA THR A 387 10.66 -6.25 7.51
C THR A 387 9.69 -5.07 7.46
N HIS A 388 9.05 -4.75 8.59
CA HIS A 388 8.09 -3.64 8.72
C HIS A 388 6.96 -3.61 7.67
N GLY A 389 6.65 -4.73 7.03
CA GLY A 389 5.62 -4.84 6.00
C GLY A 389 6.14 -4.75 4.56
N TYR A 390 7.44 -4.51 4.35
CA TYR A 390 8.08 -4.57 3.04
C TYR A 390 8.74 -5.93 2.86
N CYS A 391 8.78 -6.43 1.64
CA CYS A 391 9.42 -7.67 1.25
C CYS A 391 10.21 -7.46 -0.04
N SER A 392 11.35 -8.14 -0.15
CA SER A 392 12.10 -8.26 -1.39
C SER A 392 12.45 -9.73 -1.64
N PHE A 393 12.36 -10.17 -2.89
CA PHE A 393 13.01 -11.39 -3.36
C PHE A 393 14.23 -11.00 -4.18
N ILE A 394 15.35 -11.64 -3.89
CA ILE A 394 16.59 -11.52 -4.67
C ILE A 394 16.92 -12.88 -5.27
N GLY A 395 16.84 -12.98 -6.59
CA GLY A 395 17.30 -14.12 -7.37
C GLY A 395 18.70 -13.90 -7.93
N VAL A 396 19.51 -14.96 -7.97
CA VAL A 396 20.88 -14.94 -8.48
C VAL A 396 20.93 -15.70 -9.80
N ALA A 397 21.17 -14.99 -10.90
CA ALA A 397 21.33 -15.62 -12.20
C ALA A 397 22.56 -16.55 -12.22
N PRO A 398 22.56 -17.64 -13.01
CA PRO A 398 23.76 -18.45 -13.22
C PRO A 398 24.92 -17.60 -13.75
N ALA A 399 26.14 -17.90 -13.32
CA ALA A 399 27.34 -17.24 -13.81
C ALA A 399 27.42 -17.32 -15.35
N GLY A 400 27.66 -16.20 -16.02
CA GLY A 400 27.72 -16.09 -17.48
C GLY A 400 26.36 -15.98 -18.19
N ALA A 401 25.25 -15.84 -17.46
CA ALA A 401 23.98 -15.42 -18.07
C ALA A 401 24.10 -13.99 -18.60
N PRO A 402 23.60 -13.69 -19.83
CA PRO A 402 23.53 -12.31 -20.28
C PRO A 402 22.68 -11.49 -19.30
N GLY A 403 23.15 -10.30 -18.93
CA GLY A 403 22.37 -9.36 -18.13
C GLY A 403 21.01 -9.08 -18.77
N PRO A 404 20.02 -8.57 -18.00
CA PRO A 404 18.76 -8.12 -18.60
C PRO A 404 19.10 -7.15 -19.73
N ALA A 405 18.59 -7.43 -20.94
CA ALA A 405 18.82 -6.56 -22.08
C ALA A 405 18.36 -5.14 -21.71
N GLU A 406 19.21 -4.14 -21.95
CA GLU A 406 18.76 -2.75 -21.91
C GLU A 406 17.49 -2.63 -22.75
N PRO A 407 16.43 -1.98 -22.25
CA PRO A 407 15.26 -1.73 -23.07
C PRO A 407 15.71 -0.98 -24.32
N ILE A 408 15.48 -1.59 -25.47
CA ILE A 408 15.69 -0.96 -26.77
C ILE A 408 14.72 0.24 -26.79
N LEU A 409 15.25 1.44 -26.59
CA LEU A 409 14.57 2.67 -26.94
C LEU A 409 14.42 2.66 -28.46
N VAL A 410 13.25 2.24 -28.92
CA VAL A 410 12.85 2.48 -30.30
C VAL A 410 12.60 3.98 -30.38
N GLU A 411 13.57 4.72 -30.93
CA GLU A 411 13.31 6.07 -31.43
C GLU A 411 12.28 5.90 -32.55
N GLU A 412 11.03 6.33 -32.30
CA GLU A 412 10.05 6.50 -33.36
C GLU A 412 10.54 7.62 -34.28
N ASP A 413 10.98 7.22 -35.47
CA ASP A 413 11.29 8.12 -36.58
C ASP A 413 9.99 8.75 -37.09
N ASP A 414 9.71 9.96 -36.61
CA ASP A 414 8.54 10.79 -36.92
C ASP A 414 8.51 11.33 -38.36
N SER A 415 9.30 10.76 -39.29
CA SER A 415 9.47 11.30 -40.65
C SER A 415 8.49 10.78 -41.70
N ALA A 416 7.45 10.01 -41.33
CA ALA A 416 6.51 9.44 -42.30
C ALA A 416 5.05 9.86 -42.08
N ALA A 417 4.75 11.16 -42.19
CA ALA A 417 3.40 11.65 -42.47
C ALA A 417 3.18 11.79 -43.99
N PRO A 418 2.22 11.08 -44.61
CA PRO A 418 1.88 11.28 -46.01
C PRO A 418 1.05 12.58 -46.18
N ARG A 419 1.36 13.33 -47.25
CA ARG A 419 0.64 14.55 -47.68
C ARG A 419 -0.73 14.25 -48.27
#